data_AF-A0A3N9P230-F1
#
_entry.id   AF-A0A3N9P230-F1
#
_cell.length_a   1.000
_cell.length_b   1.000
_cell.length_c   1.000
_cell.angle_alpha   90.00
_cell.angle_beta   90.00
_cell.angle_gamma   90.00
#
_symmetry.space_group_name_H-M   'P 1'
#
loop_
_entity.id
_entity.type
_entity.pdbx_description
1 polymer ?
#
loop_
_entity_poly.entity_id
_entity_poly.type
_entity_poly.pdbx_seq_one_letter_code
_entity_poly.pdbx_strand_id
1 'polypeptide(L)'
;MKSRAKFFHIILLLFTVSTLAQQDGKEMTFVSGEKGRDIIAVAAERYEQGYFSEVISLLTENMATLSRDQKVRAHDWLARACIALDDRTAAAEHVRTMLFMDLNYQPNAQMDPFFNKLVQDIKKEVQQEIQPKRWYQKKWVWATAAAATIVTVLAWPKPEKRTELPGPPGSPEPPNH
;
A
#
# COMPACT_ATOMS: atom_id res chain seq x y z
N MET A 1 23.69 -41.65 -11.11
CA MET A 1 22.99 -42.07 -9.87
C MET A 1 23.78 -41.60 -8.65
N LYS A 2 23.17 -41.49 -7.45
CA LYS A 2 23.70 -40.81 -6.24
C LYS A 2 23.87 -39.30 -6.50
N SER A 3 22.91 -38.41 -6.19
CA SER A 3 22.09 -38.27 -4.98
C SER A 3 22.94 -38.05 -3.72
N ARG A 4 22.93 -36.81 -3.23
CA ARG A 4 23.26 -36.40 -1.86
C ARG A 4 22.24 -35.35 -1.43
N ALA A 5 21.48 -35.67 -0.40
CA ALA A 5 20.43 -34.80 0.13
C ALA A 5 20.70 -34.54 1.62
N LYS A 6 20.21 -33.38 2.10
CA LYS A 6 19.98 -33.04 3.51
C LYS A 6 21.16 -33.21 4.49
N PHE A 7 21.74 -32.10 4.91
CA PHE A 7 22.20 -31.93 6.28
C PHE A 7 21.54 -30.69 6.88
N PHE A 8 20.49 -30.91 7.67
CA PHE A 8 19.92 -29.92 8.59
C PHE A 8 20.59 -30.13 9.96
N HIS A 9 21.41 -29.19 10.40
CA HIS A 9 21.72 -28.92 11.81
C HIS A 9 21.47 -27.41 11.95
N ILE A 10 20.43 -26.93 12.62
CA ILE A 10 20.26 -26.98 14.09
C ILE A 10 21.54 -26.48 14.77
N ILE A 11 21.64 -25.15 14.89
CA ILE A 11 22.49 -24.49 15.86
C ILE A 11 21.54 -23.86 16.87
N LEU A 12 21.51 -24.43 18.08
CA LEU A 12 20.64 -24.01 19.17
C LEU A 12 21.50 -23.35 20.25
N LEU A 13 21.14 -22.11 20.62
CA LEU A 13 21.46 -21.39 21.86
C LEU A 13 22.76 -21.74 22.61
N LEU A 14 23.66 -20.76 22.69
CA LEU A 14 24.33 -20.44 23.95
C LEU A 14 24.13 -18.97 24.28
N PHE A 15 23.24 -18.71 25.25
CA PHE A 15 23.17 -17.43 25.96
C PHE A 15 24.33 -17.39 26.96
N THR A 16 25.26 -16.45 26.81
CA THR A 16 26.21 -16.09 27.87
C THR A 16 25.87 -14.72 28.42
N VAL A 17 25.38 -14.70 29.67
CA VAL A 17 24.99 -13.51 30.42
C VAL A 17 26.22 -12.92 31.14
N SER A 18 26.18 -11.61 31.43
CA SER A 18 27.22 -10.74 32.00
C SER A 18 28.00 -9.96 30.92
N THR A 19 28.37 -8.69 31.13
CA THR A 19 28.56 -8.04 32.44
C THR A 19 27.96 -6.63 32.52
N LEU A 20 27.13 -6.42 33.55
CA LEU A 20 26.95 -5.21 34.35
C LEU A 20 27.48 -3.87 33.79
N ALA A 21 26.62 -3.11 33.11
CA ALA A 21 26.80 -1.68 32.89
C ALA A 21 25.73 -0.92 33.68
N GLN A 22 26.02 -0.63 34.96
CA GLN A 22 25.08 0.08 35.84
C GLN A 22 25.18 1.59 35.63
N GLN A 23 24.42 2.12 34.67
CA GLN A 23 24.05 3.54 34.62
C GLN A 23 22.59 3.72 35.02
N ASP A 24 22.28 4.89 35.59
CA ASP A 24 21.11 5.16 36.43
C ASP A 24 19.80 4.52 35.98
N GLY A 25 19.18 3.81 36.93
CA GLY A 25 17.79 3.34 36.85
C GLY A 25 16.80 4.49 36.93
N LYS A 26 16.80 5.38 35.93
CA LYS A 26 15.55 6.02 35.51
C LYS A 26 14.69 4.94 34.92
N GLU A 27 13.82 4.37 35.74
CA GLU A 27 12.60 3.75 35.25
C GLU A 27 11.85 4.80 34.43
N MET A 28 12.02 4.77 33.11
CA MET A 28 11.07 5.40 32.19
C MET A 28 9.78 4.60 32.24
N THR A 29 9.07 4.77 33.35
CA THR A 29 7.65 4.52 33.46
C THR A 29 6.99 5.32 32.34
N PHE A 30 6.62 4.64 31.25
CA PHE A 30 5.86 5.25 30.18
C PHE A 30 4.56 5.75 30.77
N VAL A 31 4.47 7.07 31.01
CA VAL A 31 3.34 7.69 31.69
C VAL A 31 2.13 7.58 30.78
N SER A 32 1.35 6.52 31.00
CA SER A 32 0.09 6.20 30.31
C SER A 32 -1.05 7.13 30.79
N GLY A 33 -0.77 8.44 30.80
CA GLY A 33 -1.65 9.52 31.24
C GLY A 33 -2.02 10.49 30.12
N GLU A 34 -1.22 10.60 29.06
CA GLU A 34 -1.46 11.57 27.98
C GLU A 34 -2.30 10.98 26.84
N LYS A 35 -3.56 10.67 27.18
CA LYS A 35 -4.66 10.57 26.21
C LYS A 35 -4.94 11.95 25.59
N GLY A 36 -4.04 12.43 24.72
CA GLY A 36 -4.18 13.73 24.07
C GLY A 36 -2.98 14.28 23.30
N ARG A 37 -1.74 13.77 23.48
CA ARG A 37 -0.61 14.21 22.63
C ARG A 37 -0.75 13.66 21.20
N ASP A 38 -0.49 14.49 20.18
CA ASP A 38 -0.37 13.99 18.80
C ASP A 38 0.87 13.10 18.72
N ILE A 39 0.66 11.81 18.42
CA ILE A 39 1.70 10.79 18.33
C ILE A 39 2.76 11.18 17.28
N ILE A 40 2.37 11.93 16.25
CA ILE A 40 3.30 12.48 15.24
C ILE A 40 4.24 13.53 15.84
N ALA A 41 3.78 14.34 16.79
CA ALA A 41 4.61 15.34 17.45
C ALA A 41 5.58 14.68 18.45
N VAL A 42 5.14 13.64 19.18
CA VAL A 42 6.02 12.85 20.07
C VAL A 42 7.09 12.10 19.26
N ALA A 43 6.72 11.54 18.10
CA ALA A 43 7.67 10.91 17.18
C ALA A 43 8.70 11.92 16.64
N ALA A 44 8.29 13.14 16.28
CA ALA A 44 9.21 14.20 15.88
C ALA A 44 10.17 14.58 17.03
N GLU A 45 9.67 14.77 18.24
CA GLU A 45 10.47 15.07 19.44
C GLU A 45 11.54 13.99 19.68
N ARG A 46 11.17 12.71 19.56
CA ARG A 46 12.08 11.57 19.72
C ARG A 46 13.08 11.43 18.58
N TYR A 47 12.72 11.85 17.37
CA TYR A 47 13.65 11.89 16.22
C TYR A 47 14.77 12.91 16.45
N GLU A 48 14.43 14.13 16.86
CA GLU A 48 15.42 15.19 17.16
C GLU A 48 16.33 14.84 18.35
N GLN A 49 15.84 14.00 19.27
CA GLN A 49 16.63 13.42 20.38
C GLN A 49 17.52 12.23 19.97
N GLY A 50 17.44 11.76 18.71
CA GLY A 50 18.21 10.63 18.20
C GLY A 50 17.65 9.24 18.53
N TYR A 51 16.45 9.15 19.11
CA TYR A 51 15.82 7.89 19.52
C TYR A 51 15.10 7.19 18.35
N PHE A 52 15.79 6.98 17.23
CA PHE A 52 15.21 6.49 15.97
C PHE A 52 14.46 5.15 16.12
N SER A 53 14.95 4.23 16.95
CA SER A 53 14.26 2.96 17.24
C SER A 53 12.95 3.14 18.03
N GLU A 54 12.88 4.12 18.93
CA GLU A 54 11.63 4.46 19.63
C GLU A 54 10.62 5.09 18.67
N VAL A 55 11.07 5.93 17.74
CA VAL A 55 10.22 6.49 16.67
C VAL A 55 9.59 5.38 15.83
N ILE A 56 10.37 4.35 15.49
CA ILE A 56 9.89 3.20 14.70
C ILE A 56 8.86 2.36 15.47
N SER A 57 9.13 2.02 16.73
CA SER A 57 8.16 1.29 17.59
C SER A 57 6.88 2.11 17.78
N LEU A 58 6.99 3.36 18.24
CA LEU A 58 5.87 4.24 18.54
C LEU A 58 4.93 4.43 17.35
N LEU A 59 5.49 4.70 16.15
CA LEU A 59 4.69 4.91 14.95
C LEU A 59 4.12 3.62 14.39
N THR A 60 4.82 2.49 14.49
CA THR A 60 4.33 1.18 14.01
C THR A 60 3.18 0.66 14.87
N GLU A 61 3.33 0.69 16.20
CA GLU A 61 2.31 0.23 17.15
C GLU A 61 1.01 1.05 17.04
N ASN A 62 1.14 2.36 16.81
CA ASN A 62 -0.02 3.25 16.66
C ASN A 62 -0.53 3.36 15.22
N MET A 63 0.14 2.78 14.22
CA MET A 63 -0.20 2.95 12.80
C MET A 63 -1.67 2.61 12.50
N ALA A 64 -2.27 1.66 13.21
CA ALA A 64 -3.69 1.33 13.03
C ALA A 64 -4.63 2.51 13.36
N THR A 65 -4.38 3.24 14.45
CA THR A 65 -5.28 4.26 15.03
C THR A 65 -5.21 5.62 14.34
N LEU A 66 -4.12 5.90 13.62
CA LEU A 66 -3.89 7.18 12.95
C LEU A 66 -4.89 7.44 11.80
N SER A 67 -5.26 8.72 11.61
CA SER A 67 -5.98 9.18 10.42
C SER A 67 -5.13 9.04 9.15
N ARG A 68 -5.73 9.13 7.95
CA ARG A 68 -4.99 9.02 6.67
C ARG A 68 -3.83 10.02 6.59
N ASP A 69 -4.07 11.26 6.97
CA ASP A 69 -3.08 12.33 6.85
C ASP A 69 -1.97 12.17 7.90
N GLN A 70 -2.31 11.69 9.10
CA GLN A 70 -1.31 11.26 10.09
C GLN A 70 -0.52 10.03 9.61
N LYS A 71 -1.11 9.09 8.87
CA LYS A 71 -0.39 7.95 8.27
C LYS A 71 0.64 8.39 7.23
N VAL A 72 0.32 9.39 6.40
CA VAL A 72 1.29 10.02 5.49
C VAL A 72 2.46 10.61 6.29
N ARG A 73 2.18 11.40 7.36
CA ARG A 73 3.23 11.95 8.23
C ARG A 73 4.00 10.88 9.02
N ALA A 74 3.37 9.76 9.38
CA ALA A 74 4.04 8.66 10.08
C ALA A 74 5.02 7.93 9.16
N HIS A 75 4.64 7.63 7.92
CA HIS A 75 5.57 7.03 6.95
C HIS A 75 6.72 7.96 6.55
N ASP A 76 6.50 9.28 6.54
CA ASP A 76 7.54 10.30 6.42
C ASP A 76 8.59 10.18 7.56
N TRP A 77 8.15 10.22 8.82
CA TRP A 77 9.05 10.06 9.97
C TRP A 77 9.72 8.68 10.05
N LEU A 78 9.00 7.60 9.74
CA LEU A 78 9.56 6.25 9.68
C LEU A 78 10.67 6.15 8.63
N ALA A 79 10.46 6.69 7.41
CA ALA A 79 11.47 6.67 6.37
C ALA A 79 12.77 7.39 6.78
N ARG A 80 12.66 8.51 7.51
CA ARG A 80 13.82 9.22 8.05
C ARG A 80 14.53 8.44 9.15
N ALA A 81 13.78 7.83 10.07
CA ALA A 81 14.35 7.00 11.13
C ALA A 81 15.12 5.80 10.54
N CYS A 82 14.61 5.20 9.46
CA CYS A 82 15.31 4.17 8.71
C CYS A 82 16.58 4.71 8.01
N ILE A 83 16.56 5.89 7.39
CA ILE A 83 17.76 6.54 6.82
C ILE A 83 18.81 6.83 7.90
N ALA A 84 18.40 7.33 9.07
CA ALA A 84 19.30 7.61 10.20
C ALA A 84 19.95 6.34 10.79
N LEU A 85 19.36 5.17 10.55
CA LEU A 85 19.89 3.84 10.88
C LEU A 85 20.56 3.13 9.68
N ASP A 86 20.73 3.83 8.56
CA ASP A 86 21.21 3.35 7.25
C ASP A 86 20.40 2.19 6.60
N ASP A 87 19.19 1.88 7.10
CA ASP A 87 18.26 0.98 6.42
C ASP A 87 17.52 1.70 5.28
N ARG A 88 18.24 1.80 4.16
CA ARG A 88 17.72 2.38 2.91
C ARG A 88 16.61 1.55 2.28
N THR A 89 16.43 0.28 2.68
CA THR A 89 15.41 -0.60 2.12
C THR A 89 14.06 -0.32 2.77
N ALA A 90 13.99 -0.34 4.11
CA ALA A 90 12.80 0.05 4.85
C ALA A 90 12.42 1.51 4.58
N ALA A 91 13.41 2.41 4.45
CA ALA A 91 13.16 3.80 4.05
C ALA A 91 12.47 3.91 2.68
N ALA A 92 12.94 3.16 1.68
CA ALA A 92 12.35 3.14 0.35
C ALA A 92 10.91 2.58 0.35
N GLU A 93 10.65 1.52 1.13
CA GLU A 93 9.30 0.96 1.28
C GLU A 93 8.35 1.96 1.93
N HIS A 94 8.75 2.64 3.00
CA HIS A 94 7.93 3.67 3.64
C HIS A 94 7.68 4.89 2.74
N VAL A 95 8.67 5.36 1.99
CA VAL A 95 8.48 6.41 0.97
C VAL A 95 7.52 5.97 -0.13
N ARG A 96 7.61 4.72 -0.59
CA ARG A 96 6.68 4.16 -1.60
C ARG A 96 5.25 4.08 -1.05
N THR A 97 5.06 3.60 0.19
CA THR A 97 3.74 3.58 0.86
C THR A 97 3.15 4.97 1.05
N MET A 98 3.97 5.94 1.46
CA MET A 98 3.59 7.35 1.59
C MET A 98 3.10 7.92 0.25
N LEU A 99 3.85 7.69 -0.85
CA LEU A 99 3.49 8.19 -2.18
C LEU A 99 2.26 7.50 -2.78
N PHE A 100 1.98 6.23 -2.45
CA PHE A 100 0.70 5.59 -2.80
C PHE A 100 -0.49 6.20 -2.05
N MET A 101 -0.29 6.73 -0.83
CA MET A 101 -1.34 7.43 -0.09
C MET A 101 -1.52 8.88 -0.53
N ASP A 102 -0.43 9.59 -0.87
CA ASP A 102 -0.45 10.94 -1.45
C ASP A 102 0.62 11.11 -2.55
N LEU A 103 0.18 11.06 -3.81
CA LEU A 103 1.01 11.30 -4.99
C LEU A 103 1.44 12.77 -5.12
N ASN A 104 0.78 13.71 -4.44
CA ASN A 104 1.11 15.13 -4.49
C ASN A 104 2.18 15.52 -3.46
N TYR A 105 2.48 14.66 -2.48
CA TYR A 105 3.48 14.89 -1.43
C TYR A 105 4.78 15.50 -1.97
N GLN A 106 5.26 16.55 -1.31
CA GLN A 106 6.55 17.19 -1.54
C GLN A 106 7.25 17.32 -0.18
N PRO A 107 8.49 16.85 -0.02
CA PRO A 107 9.25 17.09 1.18
C PRO A 107 9.70 18.56 1.23
N ASN A 108 9.90 19.10 2.43
CA ASN A 108 10.41 20.47 2.60
C ASN A 108 11.87 20.55 2.10
N ALA A 109 12.21 21.57 1.31
CA ALA A 109 13.56 21.82 0.83
C ALA A 109 14.63 21.98 1.93
N GLN A 110 14.23 22.24 3.18
CA GLN A 110 15.09 22.29 4.36
C GLN A 110 15.42 20.91 4.97
N MET A 111 14.78 19.84 4.50
CA MET A 111 15.00 18.46 4.98
C MET A 111 16.23 17.82 4.33
N ASP A 112 16.63 16.65 4.85
CA ASP A 112 17.81 15.92 4.41
C ASP A 112 17.89 15.73 2.86
N PRO A 113 19.03 16.05 2.21
CA PRO A 113 19.17 15.91 0.76
C PRO A 113 19.03 14.48 0.21
N PHE A 114 19.39 13.44 0.99
CA PHE A 114 19.22 12.05 0.57
C PHE A 114 17.76 11.62 0.64
N PHE A 115 17.03 12.01 1.68
CA PHE A 115 15.58 11.81 1.76
C PHE A 115 14.86 12.52 0.61
N ASN A 116 15.19 13.80 0.36
CA ASN A 116 14.63 14.58 -0.74
C ASN A 116 14.87 13.90 -2.10
N LYS A 117 16.07 13.34 -2.32
CA LYS A 117 16.37 12.57 -3.53
C LYS A 117 15.60 11.23 -3.59
N LEU A 118 15.55 10.48 -2.49
CA LEU A 118 14.84 9.19 -2.41
C LEU A 118 13.36 9.34 -2.75
N VAL A 119 12.71 10.38 -2.22
CA VAL A 119 11.32 10.73 -2.57
C VAL A 119 11.19 11.07 -4.05
N GLN A 120 12.11 11.85 -4.65
CA GLN A 120 12.06 12.17 -6.07
C GLN A 120 12.25 10.94 -6.98
N ASP A 121 13.15 10.03 -6.64
CA ASP A 121 13.44 8.85 -7.45
C ASP A 121 12.28 7.83 -7.38
N ILE A 122 11.77 7.51 -6.19
CA ILE A 122 10.61 6.61 -6.01
C ILE A 122 9.32 7.23 -6.60
N LYS A 123 9.16 8.56 -6.55
CA LYS A 123 8.01 9.24 -7.17
C LYS A 123 7.97 9.05 -8.69
N LYS A 124 9.12 8.89 -9.36
CA LYS A 124 9.19 8.54 -10.79
C LYS A 124 8.74 7.10 -11.03
N GLU A 125 9.16 6.16 -10.18
CA GLU A 125 8.74 4.74 -10.26
C GLU A 125 7.22 4.60 -10.08
N VAL A 126 6.69 5.14 -8.98
CA VAL A 126 5.25 5.07 -8.64
C VAL A 126 4.38 5.74 -9.71
N GLN A 127 4.84 6.85 -10.30
CA GLN A 127 4.15 7.46 -11.44
C GLN A 127 4.18 6.60 -12.71
N GLN A 128 5.26 5.86 -12.97
CA GLN A 128 5.33 4.92 -14.11
C GLN A 128 4.47 3.67 -13.88
N GLU A 129 4.31 3.21 -12.64
CA GLU A 129 3.45 2.09 -12.27
C GLU A 129 1.95 2.45 -12.33
N ILE A 130 1.58 3.64 -11.86
CA ILE A 130 0.20 4.13 -11.84
C ILE A 130 -0.26 4.63 -13.22
N GLN A 131 0.66 5.07 -14.09
CA GLN A 131 0.36 5.26 -15.51
C GLN A 131 -0.10 3.92 -16.12
N PRO A 132 -1.38 3.76 -16.50
CA PRO A 132 -1.85 2.50 -17.02
C PRO A 132 -1.13 2.15 -18.33
N LYS A 133 -1.08 0.85 -18.67
CA LYS A 133 -0.57 0.32 -19.95
C LYS A 133 -1.47 0.70 -21.15
N ARG A 134 -1.78 2.00 -21.31
CA ARG A 134 -2.66 2.63 -22.32
C ARG A 134 -2.23 2.33 -23.76
N TRP A 135 -0.94 2.08 -23.97
CA TRP A 135 -0.41 1.55 -25.24
C TRP A 135 -1.10 0.23 -25.64
N TYR A 136 -1.31 -0.68 -24.68
CA TYR A 136 -1.74 -2.06 -24.98
C TYR A 136 -3.24 -2.16 -25.32
N GLN A 137 -4.09 -1.38 -24.65
CA GLN A 137 -5.52 -1.35 -24.94
C GLN A 137 -5.84 -0.68 -26.30
N LYS A 138 -5.04 0.28 -26.76
CA LYS A 138 -5.32 1.04 -27.99
C LYS A 138 -5.21 0.22 -29.28
N LYS A 139 -4.69 -1.02 -29.24
CA LYS A 139 -4.62 -1.93 -30.40
C LYS A 139 -5.85 -2.82 -30.61
N TRP A 140 -6.66 -3.08 -29.58
CA TRP A 140 -7.75 -4.09 -29.69
C TRP A 140 -9.06 -3.54 -30.25
N VAL A 141 -9.31 -2.23 -30.16
CA VAL A 141 -10.56 -1.57 -30.63
C VAL A 141 -10.77 -1.71 -32.16
N TRP A 142 -9.69 -1.97 -32.92
CA TRP A 142 -9.75 -2.16 -34.38
C TRP A 142 -10.10 -3.59 -34.81
N ALA A 143 -10.13 -4.56 -33.88
CA ALA A 143 -10.40 -5.97 -34.20
C ALA A 143 -11.90 -6.33 -34.10
N THR A 144 -12.67 -5.59 -33.30
CA THR A 144 -14.08 -5.90 -32.96
C THR A 144 -15.09 -5.20 -33.86
N ALA A 145 -14.81 -5.11 -35.17
CA ALA A 145 -15.68 -4.49 -36.18
C ALA A 145 -16.04 -5.41 -37.36
N ALA A 146 -15.55 -6.66 -37.37
CA ALA A 146 -15.56 -7.54 -38.56
C ALA A 146 -16.12 -8.96 -38.33
N ALA A 147 -16.85 -9.20 -37.24
CA ALA A 147 -17.34 -10.53 -36.85
C ALA A 147 -18.79 -10.51 -36.32
N ALA A 148 -19.72 -9.97 -37.12
CA ALA A 148 -21.16 -9.96 -36.82
C ALA A 148 -21.93 -10.75 -37.89
N THR A 149 -21.54 -12.00 -38.13
CA THR A 149 -22.01 -12.81 -39.27
C THR A 149 -22.39 -14.25 -38.90
N ILE A 150 -23.67 -14.55 -39.11
CA ILE A 150 -24.27 -15.87 -39.42
C ILE A 150 -24.61 -16.80 -38.23
N VAL A 151 -25.68 -17.57 -38.42
CA VAL A 151 -26.47 -18.34 -37.44
C VAL A 151 -26.62 -19.80 -37.91
N THR A 152 -26.49 -20.76 -36.99
CA THR A 152 -27.18 -22.08 -36.93
C THR A 152 -26.84 -22.70 -35.55
N VAL A 153 -27.75 -23.11 -34.66
CA VAL A 153 -28.90 -24.05 -34.71
C VAL A 153 -28.47 -25.53 -34.69
N LEU A 154 -28.72 -26.20 -33.56
CA LEU A 154 -28.91 -27.65 -33.26
C LEU A 154 -28.70 -27.83 -31.73
N ALA A 155 -29.50 -28.54 -30.92
CA ALA A 155 -30.84 -29.13 -31.09
C ALA A 155 -31.59 -29.13 -29.73
N TRP A 156 -32.89 -29.45 -29.71
CA TRP A 156 -33.80 -29.27 -28.55
C TRP A 156 -33.88 -30.51 -27.63
N PRO A 157 -34.37 -30.37 -26.37
CA PRO A 157 -35.81 -30.57 -26.14
C PRO A 157 -36.52 -29.50 -25.27
N LYS A 158 -37.84 -29.45 -25.45
CA LYS A 158 -38.85 -28.50 -24.94
C LYS A 158 -39.46 -28.94 -23.57
N PRO A 159 -40.34 -28.15 -22.92
CA PRO A 159 -40.60 -26.69 -22.95
C PRO A 159 -40.69 -26.14 -21.48
N GLU A 160 -41.41 -25.09 -21.03
CA GLU A 160 -42.16 -23.98 -21.65
C GLU A 160 -42.19 -22.75 -20.71
N LYS A 161 -42.19 -21.53 -21.26
CA LYS A 161 -42.95 -20.35 -20.80
C LYS A 161 -42.62 -19.10 -21.61
N ARG A 162 -43.51 -18.76 -22.54
CA ARG A 162 -43.88 -17.37 -22.88
C ARG A 162 -44.75 -16.79 -21.74
N THR A 163 -44.92 -15.49 -21.53
CA THR A 163 -44.44 -14.24 -22.19
C THR A 163 -44.22 -13.19 -21.06
N GLU A 164 -44.00 -11.87 -21.21
CA GLU A 164 -44.10 -10.89 -22.30
C GLU A 164 -43.12 -9.72 -22.02
N LEU A 165 -42.61 -9.05 -23.06
CA LEU A 165 -41.96 -7.74 -22.93
C LEU A 165 -42.97 -6.66 -23.39
N PRO A 166 -43.12 -5.53 -22.67
CA PRO A 166 -44.12 -4.53 -23.02
C PRO A 166 -43.80 -3.85 -24.37
N GLY A 167 -44.75 -3.94 -25.30
CA GLY A 167 -44.67 -3.26 -26.60
C GLY A 167 -44.93 -1.75 -26.50
N PRO A 168 -44.40 -0.93 -27.44
CA PRO A 168 -44.64 0.51 -27.47
C PRO A 168 -46.07 0.86 -27.95
N PRO A 169 -46.58 2.07 -27.61
CA PRO A 169 -47.98 2.46 -27.86
C PRO A 169 -48.24 3.09 -29.24
N GLY A 170 -49.49 2.96 -29.72
CA GLY A 170 -50.04 3.58 -30.94
C GLY A 170 -50.80 2.55 -31.80
N SER A 171 -52.15 2.48 -31.80
CA SER A 171 -53.14 3.42 -32.38
C SER A 171 -53.35 3.25 -33.90
N PRO A 172 -54.58 3.41 -34.45
CA PRO A 172 -55.93 3.35 -33.86
C PRO A 172 -56.83 2.26 -34.48
N GLU A 173 -58.02 2.01 -33.92
CA GLU A 173 -58.99 1.04 -34.48
C GLU A 173 -59.75 1.60 -35.71
N PRO A 174 -59.98 0.78 -36.76
CA PRO A 174 -60.98 1.07 -37.80
C PRO A 174 -62.39 0.63 -37.36
N PRO A 175 -63.47 1.30 -37.81
CA PRO A 175 -64.84 0.98 -37.40
C PRO A 175 -65.40 -0.30 -38.05
N ASN A 176 -66.33 -0.95 -37.34
CA ASN A 176 -67.02 -2.17 -37.79
C ASN A 176 -67.91 -1.94 -39.03
N HIS A 177 -67.99 -2.97 -39.88
CA HIS A 177 -69.19 -3.29 -40.67
C HIS A 177 -69.23 -4.80 -40.99
#